data_AF-A0A4S4LPN3-F1
#
_entry.id   AF-A0A4S4LPN3-F1
#
_cell.length_a   1.000
_cell.length_b   1.000
_cell.length_c   1.000
_cell.angle_alpha   90.00
_cell.angle_beta   90.00
_cell.angle_gamma   90.00
#
_symmetry.space_group_name_H-M   'P 1'
#
loop_
_entity.id
_entity.type
_entity.pdbx_description
1 polymer ?
#
loop_
_entity_poly.entity_id
_entity_poly.type
_entity_poly.pdbx_seq_one_letter_code
_entity_poly.pdbx_strand_id
1 'polypeptide(L)'
;MVLPRLRMLKLTIQVESYSWDDSINQVFTHFSNTLEHLTFAYSPLSRQAAVDMLNRLPNLRNMSFSGRSDLAEDWDEILGALTLPSAGNGNEQSVSGPNPKLAHMRLDWSEDITDEIGTDENIALFYQAFGTMIESRWRGRLQAVNATIGGLAVPGLMSVYLSRRYMKNIEEVAPEAHAQIARCIAEG
;
A
#
# COMPACT_ATOMS: atom_id res chain seq x y z
N MET A 1 28.22 -6.13 6.24
CA MET A 1 28.09 -4.68 6.49
C MET A 1 26.82 -4.48 7.30
N VAL A 2 26.91 -4.06 8.57
CA VAL A 2 25.72 -3.85 9.43
C VAL A 2 25.36 -2.37 9.32
N LEU A 3 24.21 -2.05 8.73
CA LEU A 3 23.68 -0.68 8.67
C LEU A 3 22.76 -0.51 9.89
N PRO A 4 23.23 0.00 11.04
CA PRO A 4 22.48 -0.15 12.29
C PRO A 4 21.10 0.54 12.29
N ARG A 5 20.83 1.46 11.36
CA ARG A 5 19.60 2.26 11.30
C ARG A 5 19.22 2.67 9.89
N LEU A 6 19.00 1.72 8.98
CA LEU A 6 18.45 2.06 7.67
C LEU A 6 17.00 2.53 7.84
N ARG A 7 16.75 3.82 7.56
CA ARG A 7 15.40 4.44 7.62
C ARG A 7 14.75 4.58 6.24
N MET A 8 15.56 4.60 5.19
CA MET A 8 15.11 4.77 3.82
C MET A 8 15.77 3.73 2.94
N LEU A 9 14.96 2.99 2.20
CA LEU A 9 15.40 2.06 1.18
C LEU A 9 14.74 2.43 -0.14
N LYS A 10 15.57 2.69 -1.14
CA LYS A 10 15.14 2.87 -2.53
C LYS A 10 15.74 1.75 -3.37
N LEU A 11 14.87 0.94 -3.94
CA LEU A 11 15.23 -0.12 -4.87
C LEU A 11 14.74 0.29 -6.26
N THR A 12 15.68 0.39 -7.19
CA THR A 12 15.41 0.70 -8.60
C THR A 12 16.24 -0.24 -9.44
N ILE A 13 15.60 -1.24 -10.03
CA ILE A 13 16.26 -2.24 -10.87
C ILE A 13 15.48 -2.29 -12.16
N GLN A 14 16.12 -1.95 -13.28
CA GLN A 14 15.52 -2.03 -14.62
C GLN A 14 16.16 -3.19 -15.37
N VAL A 15 15.88 -4.41 -14.91
CA VAL A 15 16.43 -5.62 -15.52
C VAL A 15 15.29 -6.59 -15.77
N GLU A 16 14.96 -6.80 -17.04
CA GLU A 16 13.78 -7.56 -17.50
C GLU A 16 13.85 -9.07 -17.17
N SER A 17 15.00 -9.58 -16.75
CA SER A 17 15.24 -11.02 -16.54
C SER A 17 15.60 -11.39 -15.10
N TYR A 18 15.59 -10.43 -14.17
CA TYR A 18 15.97 -10.66 -12.78
C TYR A 18 14.76 -10.54 -11.89
N SER A 19 14.24 -11.63 -11.32
CA SER A 19 13.25 -11.58 -10.24
C SER A 19 13.94 -11.67 -8.88
N TRP A 20 13.44 -10.90 -7.92
CA TRP A 20 13.85 -11.10 -6.53
C TRP A 20 13.27 -12.42 -6.01
N ASP A 21 14.11 -13.27 -5.46
CA ASP A 21 13.69 -14.41 -4.66
C ASP A 21 13.36 -13.98 -3.22
N ASP A 22 12.90 -14.93 -2.40
CA ASP A 22 12.52 -14.67 -1.01
C ASP A 22 13.68 -14.19 -0.12
N SER A 23 14.94 -14.21 -0.61
CA SER A 23 16.08 -13.73 0.16
C SER A 23 16.00 -12.22 0.42
N ILE A 24 15.31 -11.44 -0.42
CA ILE A 24 15.08 -10.01 -0.18
C ILE A 24 14.34 -9.77 1.14
N ASN A 25 13.51 -10.72 1.58
CA ASN A 25 12.81 -10.62 2.86
C ASN A 25 13.74 -10.63 4.07
N GLN A 26 14.97 -11.14 3.94
CA GLN A 26 15.98 -11.04 5.00
C GLN A 26 16.41 -9.59 5.23
N VAL A 27 16.48 -8.78 4.17
CA VAL A 27 16.77 -7.35 4.24
C VAL A 27 15.66 -6.64 5.03
N PHE A 28 14.40 -6.95 4.71
CA PHE A 28 13.25 -6.36 5.41
C PHE A 28 13.12 -6.82 6.85
N THR A 29 13.43 -8.08 7.15
CA THR A 29 13.50 -8.55 8.53
C THR A 29 14.58 -7.80 9.32
N HIS A 30 15.77 -7.63 8.72
CA HIS A 30 16.89 -6.96 9.38
C HIS A 30 16.59 -5.48 9.69
N PHE A 31 15.87 -4.79 8.81
CA PHE A 31 15.52 -3.37 8.98
C PHE A 31 14.07 -3.11 9.43
N SER A 32 13.31 -4.14 9.79
CA SER A 32 11.89 -4.07 10.19
C SER A 32 11.58 -2.96 11.21
N ASN A 33 12.46 -2.81 12.20
CA ASN A 33 12.30 -1.85 13.28
C ASN A 33 12.80 -0.43 12.98
N THR A 34 13.47 -0.22 11.84
CA THR A 34 14.08 1.08 11.51
C THR A 34 13.56 1.68 10.21
N LEU A 35 13.05 0.86 9.28
CA LEU A 35 12.66 1.32 7.97
C LEU A 35 11.34 2.10 8.03
N GLU A 36 11.39 3.35 7.56
CA GLU A 36 10.27 4.29 7.56
C GLU A 36 9.86 4.71 6.15
N HIS A 37 10.77 4.62 5.19
CA HIS A 37 10.55 5.00 3.80
C HIS A 37 10.98 3.85 2.88
N LEU A 38 10.05 3.42 2.04
CA LEU A 38 10.27 2.38 1.04
C LEU A 38 9.91 2.92 -0.34
N THR A 39 10.82 2.78 -1.28
CA THR A 39 10.56 3.07 -2.69
C THR A 39 10.99 1.88 -3.53
N PHE A 40 10.05 1.38 -4.32
CA PHE A 40 10.30 0.40 -5.36
C PHE A 40 10.02 1.03 -6.71
N ALA A 41 10.98 0.90 -7.62
CA ALA A 41 10.84 1.30 -9.01
C ALA A 41 11.34 0.16 -9.90
N TYR A 42 10.52 -0.28 -10.86
CA TYR A 42 10.84 -1.28 -11.88
C TYR A 42 11.32 -2.64 -11.35
N SER A 43 11.21 -2.88 -10.05
CA SER A 43 11.81 -4.05 -9.39
C SER A 43 10.79 -5.19 -9.36
N PRO A 44 11.00 -6.28 -10.11
CA PRO A 44 10.08 -7.42 -10.11
C PRO A 44 10.21 -8.19 -8.78
N LEU A 45 9.31 -7.87 -7.85
CA LEU A 45 9.06 -8.68 -6.67
C LEU A 45 7.98 -9.70 -7.02
N SER A 46 8.13 -10.94 -6.56
CA SER A 46 6.98 -11.85 -6.55
C SER A 46 5.88 -11.29 -5.63
N ARG A 47 4.62 -11.64 -5.93
CA ARG A 47 3.46 -11.34 -5.08
C ARG A 47 3.72 -11.64 -3.60
N GLN A 48 4.17 -12.87 -3.32
CA GLN A 48 4.42 -13.32 -1.96
C GLN A 48 5.54 -12.52 -1.28
N ALA A 49 6.62 -12.21 -2.00
CA ALA A 49 7.71 -11.40 -1.46
C ALA A 49 7.25 -9.97 -1.13
N ALA A 50 6.38 -9.37 -1.96
CA ALA A 50 5.80 -8.07 -1.70
C ALA A 50 4.90 -8.07 -0.45
N VAL A 51 4.01 -9.07 -0.32
CA VAL A 51 3.12 -9.22 0.85
C VAL A 51 3.92 -9.46 2.13
N ASP A 52 4.88 -10.40 2.10
CA ASP A 52 5.74 -10.72 3.25
C ASP A 52 6.56 -9.52 3.71
N MET A 53 7.10 -8.76 2.75
CA MET A 53 7.81 -7.53 3.02
C MET A 53 6.90 -6.54 3.74
N LEU A 54 5.70 -6.25 3.20
CA LEU A 54 4.79 -5.28 3.80
C LEU A 54 4.41 -5.70 5.23
N ASN A 55 4.15 -6.98 5.46
CA ASN A 55 3.85 -7.50 6.80
C ASN A 55 5.00 -7.32 7.82
N ARG A 56 6.25 -7.15 7.36
CA ARG A 56 7.44 -7.01 8.22
C ARG A 56 7.85 -5.57 8.51
N LEU A 57 7.11 -4.57 8.03
CA LEU A 57 7.50 -3.15 8.13
C LEU A 57 6.56 -2.33 9.02
N PRO A 58 6.55 -2.54 10.35
CA PRO A 58 5.64 -1.85 11.28
C PRO A 58 5.91 -0.34 11.40
N ASN A 59 7.11 0.12 11.03
CA ASN A 59 7.48 1.53 11.09
C ASN A 59 7.35 2.28 9.76
N LEU A 60 6.87 1.61 8.71
CA LEU A 60 6.70 2.22 7.39
C LEU A 60 5.72 3.39 7.46
N ARG A 61 6.17 4.56 7.00
CA ARG A 61 5.40 5.81 6.93
C ARG A 61 5.14 6.25 5.51
N ASN A 62 6.10 5.97 4.63
CA ASN A 62 6.07 6.40 3.24
C ASN A 62 6.36 5.21 2.35
N MET A 63 5.46 4.95 1.41
CA MET A 63 5.63 3.94 0.39
C MET A 63 5.46 4.57 -0.98
N SER A 64 6.40 4.30 -1.88
CA SER A 64 6.26 4.61 -3.30
C SER A 64 6.51 3.34 -4.09
N PHE A 65 5.55 2.97 -4.92
CA PHE A 65 5.68 1.88 -5.86
C PHE A 65 5.58 2.43 -7.27
N SER A 66 6.53 2.06 -8.11
CA SER A 66 6.55 2.30 -9.53
C SER A 66 6.91 0.99 -10.20
N GLY A 67 6.00 0.43 -10.98
CA GLY A 67 6.19 -0.92 -11.53
C GLY A 67 5.61 -1.02 -12.93
N ARG A 68 5.95 -2.15 -13.56
CA ARG A 68 5.30 -2.61 -14.78
C ARG A 68 3.94 -3.21 -14.41
N SER A 69 3.10 -3.39 -15.42
CA SER A 69 1.71 -3.83 -15.30
C SER A 69 1.55 -5.32 -15.03
N ASP A 70 2.64 -6.08 -15.03
CA ASP A 70 2.66 -7.51 -14.69
C ASP A 70 2.18 -7.80 -13.26
N LEU A 71 2.28 -6.82 -12.35
CA LEU A 71 1.72 -6.91 -10.99
C LEU A 71 0.21 -6.60 -10.91
N ALA A 72 -0.45 -6.27 -12.02
CA ALA A 72 -1.87 -5.89 -12.07
C ALA A 72 -2.80 -6.89 -11.37
N GLU A 73 -2.61 -8.18 -11.65
CA GLU A 73 -3.40 -9.28 -11.08
C GLU A 73 -3.11 -9.50 -9.59
N ASP A 74 -2.00 -8.96 -9.10
CA ASP A 74 -1.45 -9.20 -7.76
C ASP A 74 -1.83 -8.09 -6.77
N TRP A 75 -2.43 -7.00 -7.25
CA TRP A 75 -2.71 -5.83 -6.40
C TRP A 75 -3.76 -6.07 -5.34
N ASP A 76 -4.71 -6.98 -5.54
CA ASP A 76 -5.70 -7.29 -4.50
C ASP A 76 -5.00 -7.79 -3.22
N GLU A 77 -4.04 -8.70 -3.35
CA GLU A 77 -3.27 -9.22 -2.22
C GLU A 77 -2.32 -8.16 -1.62
N ILE A 78 -1.67 -7.35 -2.46
CA ILE A 78 -0.78 -6.27 -2.00
C ILE A 78 -1.58 -5.20 -1.24
N LEU A 79 -2.74 -4.80 -1.77
CA LEU A 79 -3.63 -3.82 -1.13
C LEU A 79 -4.29 -4.43 0.12
N GLY A 80 -4.59 -5.73 0.10
CA GLY A 80 -5.01 -6.50 1.26
C GLY A 80 -3.97 -6.47 2.38
N ALA A 81 -2.68 -6.65 2.05
CA ALA A 81 -1.56 -6.51 3.00
C ALA A 81 -1.34 -5.06 3.47
N LEU A 82 -1.98 -4.07 2.84
CA LEU A 82 -2.03 -2.69 3.30
C LEU A 82 -3.36 -2.35 3.99
N THR A 83 -4.32 -3.27 4.02
CA THR A 83 -5.63 -3.03 4.63
C THR A 83 -5.54 -3.34 6.12
N LEU A 84 -6.00 -2.41 6.96
CA LEU A 84 -6.06 -2.65 8.40
C LEU A 84 -7.22 -3.62 8.68
N PRO A 85 -7.00 -4.70 9.45
CA PRO A 85 -8.08 -5.60 9.81
C PRO A 85 -9.11 -4.82 10.63
N SER A 86 -10.40 -4.94 10.27
CA SER A 86 -11.45 -4.34 11.06
C SER A 86 -11.40 -4.96 12.46
N ALA A 87 -11.21 -4.14 13.49
CA ALA A 87 -11.44 -4.57 14.85
C ALA A 87 -12.89 -5.07 14.93
N GLY A 88 -13.07 -6.37 15.15
CA GLY A 88 -14.39 -6.94 15.37
C GLY A 88 -15.09 -6.21 16.51
N ASN A 89 -16.42 -6.13 16.45
CA ASN A 89 -17.25 -5.51 17.47
C ASN A 89 -16.92 -6.08 18.87
N GLY A 90 -16.07 -5.39 19.63
CA GLY A 90 -15.76 -5.76 21.01
C GLY A 90 -14.31 -5.45 21.41
N ASN A 91 -14.17 -4.39 22.22
CA ASN A 91 -13.03 -4.04 23.06
C ASN A 91 -11.71 -3.65 22.37
N GLU A 92 -11.40 -2.35 22.44
CA GLU A 92 -10.08 -1.73 22.65
C GLU A 92 -8.82 -2.49 22.17
N GLN A 93 -8.83 -3.03 20.96
CA GLN A 93 -7.63 -3.57 20.35
C GLN A 93 -7.08 -2.57 19.34
N SER A 94 -5.95 -1.99 19.75
CA SER A 94 -4.97 -1.29 18.92
C SER A 94 -5.02 -1.81 17.50
N VAL A 95 -5.19 -0.89 16.53
CA VAL A 95 -5.15 -1.19 15.11
C VAL A 95 -3.80 -1.84 14.78
N SER A 96 -3.76 -3.17 14.87
CA SER A 96 -2.57 -4.01 14.71
C SER A 96 -2.59 -4.60 13.30
N GLY A 97 -2.69 -3.71 12.31
CA GLY A 97 -2.49 -4.06 10.93
C GLY A 97 -1.02 -3.98 10.54
N PRO A 98 -0.62 -4.61 9.42
CA PRO A 98 0.65 -4.32 8.78
C PRO A 98 0.78 -2.81 8.49
N ASN A 99 1.95 -2.25 8.79
CA ASN A 99 2.28 -0.84 8.55
C ASN A 99 1.28 0.14 9.20
N PRO A 100 1.08 0.10 10.53
CA PRO A 100 0.08 0.94 11.19
C PRO A 100 0.41 2.44 11.04
N LYS A 101 1.66 2.80 10.78
CA LYS A 101 2.14 4.19 10.65
C LYS A 101 2.15 4.73 9.22
N LEU A 102 1.66 3.97 8.23
CA LEU A 102 1.71 4.39 6.83
C LEU A 102 0.80 5.61 6.62
N ALA A 103 1.42 6.74 6.29
CA ALA A 103 0.77 8.02 6.10
C ALA A 103 0.75 8.45 4.63
N HIS A 104 1.76 8.05 3.86
CA HIS A 104 1.89 8.46 2.46
C HIS A 104 2.10 7.26 1.55
N MET A 105 1.27 7.17 0.53
CA MET A 105 1.35 6.12 -0.48
C MET A 105 1.34 6.75 -1.88
N ARG A 106 2.28 6.31 -2.71
CA ARG A 106 2.35 6.67 -4.13
C ARG A 106 2.37 5.41 -4.96
N LEU A 107 1.42 5.28 -5.88
CA LEU A 107 1.38 4.27 -6.93
C LEU A 107 1.57 4.98 -8.27
N ASP A 108 2.66 4.63 -8.95
CA ASP A 108 3.00 5.14 -10.27
C ASP A 108 3.12 4.00 -11.26
N TRP A 109 2.75 4.25 -12.50
CA TRP A 109 2.71 3.25 -13.57
C TRP A 109 3.56 3.78 -14.70
N SER A 110 4.50 2.98 -15.19
CA SER A 110 5.45 3.42 -16.21
C SER A 110 4.96 3.22 -17.65
N GLU A 111 3.96 2.35 -17.84
CA GLU A 111 3.43 1.95 -19.13
C GLU A 111 1.90 2.11 -19.13
N ASP A 112 1.30 2.21 -20.32
CA ASP A 112 -0.15 2.24 -20.50
C ASP A 112 -0.76 0.97 -19.90
N ILE A 113 -1.35 1.11 -18.72
CA ILE A 113 -2.15 0.09 -18.02
C ILE A 113 -3.18 -0.53 -18.96
N THR A 114 -3.63 0.20 -19.99
CA THR A 114 -4.63 -0.28 -20.94
C THR A 114 -4.16 -1.45 -21.82
N ASP A 115 -2.85 -1.64 -21.98
CA ASP A 115 -2.30 -2.67 -22.88
C ASP A 115 -1.94 -3.97 -22.16
N GLU A 116 -1.63 -3.92 -20.86
CA GLU A 116 -1.18 -5.08 -20.07
C GLU A 116 -2.07 -5.39 -18.85
N ILE A 117 -2.83 -4.43 -18.31
CA ILE A 117 -3.87 -4.69 -17.32
C ILE A 117 -5.14 -4.97 -18.11
N GLY A 118 -5.47 -6.26 -18.18
CA GLY A 118 -6.66 -6.79 -18.86
C GLY A 118 -7.94 -6.02 -18.53
N THR A 119 -8.94 -6.27 -19.37
CA THR A 119 -10.40 -5.98 -19.24
C THR A 119 -10.86 -4.96 -18.19
N ASP A 120 -11.93 -4.20 -18.51
CA ASP A 120 -12.55 -3.27 -17.54
C ASP A 120 -12.83 -3.89 -16.16
N GLU A 121 -13.04 -5.21 -16.11
CA GLU A 121 -13.17 -6.02 -14.90
C GLU A 121 -11.92 -6.00 -14.00
N ASN A 122 -10.71 -6.22 -14.53
CA ASN A 122 -9.48 -6.21 -13.70
C ASN A 122 -9.19 -4.82 -13.15
N ILE A 123 -9.44 -3.78 -13.97
CA ILE A 123 -9.31 -2.39 -13.54
C ILE A 123 -10.32 -2.10 -12.42
N ALA A 124 -11.56 -2.59 -12.55
CA ALA A 124 -12.58 -2.43 -11.52
C ALA A 124 -12.20 -3.15 -10.21
N LEU A 125 -11.66 -4.37 -10.28
CA LEU A 125 -11.17 -5.13 -9.12
C LEU A 125 -10.04 -4.39 -8.39
N PHE A 126 -9.07 -3.85 -9.14
CA PHE A 126 -8.02 -3.01 -8.56
C PHE A 126 -8.62 -1.83 -7.77
N TYR A 127 -9.54 -1.10 -8.39
CA TYR A 127 -10.15 0.07 -7.74
C TYR A 127 -10.98 -0.29 -6.52
N GLN A 128 -11.66 -1.43 -6.56
CA GLN A 128 -12.41 -1.94 -5.41
C GLN A 128 -11.47 -2.25 -4.24
N ALA A 129 -10.41 -3.04 -4.47
CA ALA A 129 -9.41 -3.35 -3.45
C ALA A 129 -8.74 -2.07 -2.90
N PHE A 130 -8.46 -1.12 -3.78
CA PHE A 130 -7.86 0.16 -3.42
C PHE A 130 -8.79 1.02 -2.56
N GLY A 131 -10.07 1.09 -2.91
CA GLY A 131 -11.11 1.75 -2.14
C GLY A 131 -11.26 1.14 -0.74
N THR A 132 -11.30 -0.19 -0.64
CA THR A 132 -11.36 -0.91 0.65
C THR A 132 -10.15 -0.61 1.53
N MET A 133 -8.94 -0.61 0.97
CA MET A 133 -7.72 -0.28 1.71
C MET A 133 -7.74 1.16 2.23
N ILE A 134 -8.13 2.13 1.38
CA ILE A 134 -8.25 3.55 1.76
C ILE A 134 -9.29 3.71 2.88
N GLU A 135 -10.48 3.13 2.72
CA GLU A 135 -11.54 3.23 3.72
C GLU A 135 -11.11 2.63 5.06
N SER A 136 -10.47 1.46 5.04
CA SER A 136 -9.95 0.82 6.24
C SER A 136 -8.96 1.73 6.99
N ARG A 137 -8.01 2.35 6.27
CA ARG A 137 -7.04 3.27 6.88
C ARG A 137 -7.68 4.58 7.36
N TRP A 138 -8.68 5.09 6.64
CA TRP A 138 -9.46 6.26 7.06
C TRP A 138 -10.25 5.98 8.35
N ARG A 139 -10.95 4.83 8.43
CA ARG A 139 -11.66 4.39 9.65
C ARG A 139 -10.71 4.19 10.81
N GLY A 140 -9.57 3.54 10.59
CA GLY A 140 -8.54 3.36 11.61
C GLY A 140 -8.05 4.67 12.19
N ARG A 141 -7.90 5.71 11.35
CA ARG A 141 -7.56 7.07 11.79
C ARG A 141 -8.66 7.69 12.66
N LEU A 142 -9.92 7.63 12.24
CA LEU A 142 -11.04 8.17 13.02
C LEU A 142 -11.15 7.50 14.39
N GLN A 143 -11.00 6.17 14.42
CA GLN A 143 -11.00 5.41 15.68
C GLN A 143 -9.84 5.82 16.58
N ALA A 144 -8.63 6.00 16.03
CA ALA A 144 -7.47 6.47 16.79
C ALA A 144 -7.70 7.87 17.38
N VAL A 145 -8.24 8.82 16.59
CA VAL A 145 -8.56 10.18 17.05
C VAL A 145 -9.59 10.15 18.20
N ASN A 146 -10.63 9.33 18.07
CA ASN A 146 -11.68 9.20 19.07
C ASN A 146 -11.19 8.50 20.36
N ALA A 147 -10.20 7.61 20.25
CA ALA A 147 -9.62 6.89 21.39
C ALA A 147 -8.56 7.71 22.15
N THR A 148 -7.99 8.75 21.54
CA THR A 148 -6.93 9.56 22.16
C THR A 148 -7.45 10.62 23.14
N ILE A 149 -7.94 10.16 24.29
CA ILE A 149 -7.73 10.87 25.57
C ILE A 149 -6.39 10.35 26.12
N GLY A 150 -5.26 10.93 25.69
CA GLY A 150 -3.96 10.77 26.35
C GLY A 150 -2.84 9.98 25.66
N GLY A 151 -2.96 9.60 24.38
CA GLY A 151 -1.90 8.89 23.63
C GLY A 151 -1.54 9.54 22.28
N LEU A 152 -0.35 9.25 21.75
CA LEU A 152 0.06 9.68 20.39
C LEU A 152 -0.82 8.99 19.33
N ALA A 153 -1.59 9.77 18.58
CA ALA A 153 -2.41 9.28 17.48
C ALA A 153 -1.55 8.51 16.47
N VAL A 154 -1.99 7.31 16.09
CA VAL A 154 -1.41 6.57 14.97
C VAL A 154 -1.82 7.31 13.69
N PRO A 155 -0.87 7.82 12.89
CA PRO A 155 -1.22 8.53 11.66
C PRO A 155 -1.82 7.51 10.68
N GLY A 156 -3.12 7.64 10.40
CA GLY A 156 -3.71 6.99 9.23
C GLY A 156 -3.23 7.63 7.93
N LEU A 157 -3.76 7.15 6.82
CA LEU A 157 -3.37 7.61 5.48
C LEU A 157 -3.69 9.10 5.31
N MET A 158 -2.66 9.91 5.07
CA MET A 158 -2.74 11.37 4.91
C MET A 158 -2.70 11.79 3.44
N SER A 159 -1.97 11.05 2.61
CA SER A 159 -1.93 11.33 1.17
C SER A 159 -1.82 10.05 0.37
N VAL A 160 -2.61 9.99 -0.70
CA VAL A 160 -2.53 8.94 -1.69
C VAL A 160 -2.34 9.58 -3.05
N TYR A 161 -1.30 9.15 -3.77
CA TYR A 161 -1.09 9.53 -5.15
C TYR A 161 -1.24 8.30 -6.03
N LEU A 162 -2.10 8.42 -7.04
CA LEU A 162 -2.27 7.43 -8.08
C LEU A 162 -2.01 8.13 -9.42
N SER A 163 -1.03 7.65 -10.17
CA SER A 163 -0.67 8.25 -11.45
C SER A 163 -1.82 8.16 -12.44
N ARG A 164 -2.38 9.31 -12.81
CA ARG A 164 -3.52 9.45 -13.74
C ARG A 164 -3.14 9.17 -15.19
N ARG A 165 -1.84 9.14 -15.50
CA ARG A 165 -1.34 9.16 -16.88
C ARG A 165 -1.74 7.91 -17.69
N TYR A 166 -2.05 6.82 -17.01
CA TYR A 166 -2.29 5.52 -17.62
C TYR A 166 -3.57 4.82 -17.15
N MET A 167 -4.31 5.37 -16.18
CA MET A 167 -5.53 4.73 -15.68
C MET A 167 -6.79 5.25 -16.39
N LYS A 168 -7.70 4.33 -16.74
CA LYS A 168 -9.07 4.68 -17.15
C LYS A 168 -9.76 5.51 -16.07
N ASN A 169 -10.74 6.32 -16.46
CA ASN A 169 -11.49 7.12 -15.51
C ASN A 169 -12.21 6.20 -14.51
N ILE A 170 -11.82 6.27 -13.23
CA ILE A 170 -12.41 5.47 -12.16
C ILE A 170 -13.94 5.63 -12.09
N GLU A 171 -14.47 6.81 -12.45
CA GLU A 171 -15.91 7.07 -12.53
C GLU A 171 -16.63 6.16 -13.52
N GLU A 172 -15.94 5.76 -14.59
CA GLU A 172 -16.50 4.94 -15.67
C GLU A 172 -16.41 3.45 -15.36
N VAL A 173 -15.28 3.01 -14.81
CA VAL A 173 -14.98 1.57 -14.61
C VAL A 173 -15.32 1.06 -13.21
N ALA A 174 -15.29 1.93 -12.19
CA ALA A 174 -15.52 1.56 -10.79
C ALA A 174 -16.20 2.71 -10.01
N PRO A 175 -17.43 3.11 -10.38
CA PRO A 175 -18.12 4.25 -9.79
C PRO A 175 -18.33 4.12 -8.27
N GLU A 176 -18.54 2.90 -7.77
CA GLU A 176 -18.69 2.65 -6.34
C GLU A 176 -17.39 2.90 -5.57
N ALA A 177 -16.27 2.38 -6.07
CA ALA A 177 -14.95 2.63 -5.50
C ALA A 177 -14.59 4.13 -5.55
N HIS A 178 -14.94 4.81 -6.65
CA HIS A 178 -14.78 6.25 -6.76
C HIS A 178 -15.56 7.00 -5.67
N ALA A 179 -16.84 6.69 -5.50
CA ALA A 179 -17.68 7.32 -4.48
C ALA A 179 -17.16 7.05 -3.06
N GLN A 180 -16.71 5.82 -2.78
CA GLN A 180 -16.11 5.42 -1.51
C GLN A 180 -14.84 6.21 -1.19
N ILE A 181 -13.92 6.33 -2.17
CA ILE A 181 -12.67 7.09 -2.02
C ILE A 181 -12.97 8.58 -1.85
N ALA A 182 -13.86 9.15 -2.68
CA ALA A 182 -14.26 10.54 -2.60
C ALA A 182 -14.85 10.89 -1.22
N ARG A 183 -15.68 9.99 -0.65
CA ARG A 183 -16.20 10.14 0.71
C ARG A 183 -15.08 10.16 1.76
N CYS A 184 -14.13 9.23 1.69
CA CYS A 184 -13.00 9.18 2.62
C CYS A 184 -12.15 10.46 2.57
N ILE A 185 -12.01 11.08 1.39
CA ILE A 185 -11.30 12.35 1.20
C ILE A 185 -12.12 13.52 1.79
N ALA A 186 -13.43 13.56 1.54
CA ALA A 186 -14.29 14.65 1.99
C ALA A 186 -14.46 14.69 3.52
N GLU A 187 -14.49 13.51 4.16
CA GLU A 187 -14.68 13.37 5.61
C GLU A 187 -13.37 13.39 6.40
N GLY A 188 -12.22 13.53 5.73
CA GLY A 188 -10.91 13.27 6.31
C GLY A 188 -9.90 14.39 6.26
#